data_AF-A0A2Y9A431-F1
#
_entry.id   AF-A0A2Y9A431-F1
#
_cell.length_a   1.000
_cell.length_b   1.000
_cell.length_c   1.000
_cell.angle_alpha   90.00
_cell.angle_beta   90.00
_cell.angle_gamma   90.00
#
_symmetry.space_group_name_H-M   'P 1'
#
loop_
_entity.id
_entity.type
_entity.pdbx_description
1 polymer ?
#
loop_
_entity_poly.entity_id
_entity_poly.type
_entity_poly.pdbx_seq_one_letter_code
_entity_poly.pdbx_strand_id
1 'polypeptide(L)' 'MPTVLREDGYRFFFYSNEGDPLEPPHIHVMKAGAEAKFWLGPPAELARSSGFDARALRDIAAG' A
#
# COMPACT_ATOMS: atom_id res chain seq x y z
N MET A 1 14.41 -0.30 -0.10
CA MET A 1 13.12 0.00 0.54
C MET A 1 12.97 -0.76 1.86
N PRO A 2 13.08 -0.09 3.01
CA PRO A 2 12.77 -0.72 4.29
C PRO A 2 11.31 -1.18 4.27
N THR A 3 11.08 -2.38 4.80
CA THR A 3 9.72 -2.88 5.04
C THR A 3 9.31 -2.39 6.42
N VAL A 4 8.15 -1.76 6.53
CA VAL A 4 7.63 -1.21 7.78
C VAL A 4 6.83 -2.26 8.54
N LEU A 5 6.05 -3.07 7.83
CA LEU A 5 5.20 -4.12 8.41
C LEU A 5 5.12 -5.33 7.48
N ARG A 6 5.01 -6.52 8.10
CA ARG A 6 4.59 -7.75 7.44
C ARG A 6 3.44 -8.36 8.22
N GLU A 7 2.34 -8.65 7.54
CA GLU A 7 1.15 -9.26 8.14
C GLU A 7 0.44 -10.08 7.07
N ASP A 8 0.06 -11.33 7.38
CA ASP A 8 -0.66 -12.24 6.46
C ASP A 8 -0.08 -12.33 5.03
N GLY A 9 1.24 -12.24 4.91
CA GLY A 9 1.97 -12.26 3.64
C GLY A 9 1.93 -10.94 2.85
N TYR A 10 1.27 -9.92 3.36
CA TYR A 10 1.37 -8.54 2.88
C TYR A 10 2.69 -7.90 3.33
N ARG A 11 3.29 -7.13 2.44
CA ARG A 11 4.48 -6.31 2.69
C ARG A 11 4.11 -4.84 2.59
N PHE A 12 4.27 -4.10 3.67
CA PHE A 12 4.06 -2.66 3.71
C PHE A 12 5.41 -1.93 3.66
N PHE A 13 5.57 -0.97 2.75
CA PHE A 13 6.85 -0.29 2.53
C PHE A 13 6.67 1.06 1.83
N PHE A 14 7.73 1.89 1.87
CA PHE A 14 7.86 3.12 1.10
C PHE A 14 8.90 2.95 0.00
N TYR A 15 8.70 3.58 -1.14
CA TYR A 15 9.79 3.72 -2.11
C TYR A 15 10.77 4.81 -1.63
N SER A 16 12.06 4.70 -1.98
CA SER A 16 13.14 5.62 -1.58
C SER A 16 13.18 6.83 -2.50
N ASN A 17 12.51 6.73 -3.65
CA ASN A 17 12.37 7.80 -4.62
C ASN A 17 10.88 7.88 -5.02
N GLU A 18 10.08 8.59 -4.23
CA GLU A 18 8.62 8.73 -4.42
C GLU A 18 8.25 9.87 -5.39
N GLY A 19 9.12 10.15 -6.36
CA GLY A 19 8.88 11.08 -7.45
C GLY A 19 9.26 12.53 -7.18
N ASP A 20 9.14 13.35 -8.23
CA ASP A 20 9.28 14.81 -8.24
C ASP A 20 8.24 15.39 -9.24
N PRO A 21 7.21 16.13 -8.77
CA PRO A 21 6.97 16.53 -7.38
C PRO A 21 6.60 15.36 -6.48
N LEU A 22 6.94 15.48 -5.20
CA LEU A 22 6.63 14.46 -4.19
C LEU A 22 5.11 14.30 -4.03
N GLU A 23 4.65 13.05 -4.01
CA GLU A 23 3.25 12.74 -3.77
C GLU A 23 2.87 12.92 -2.28
N PRO A 24 1.57 13.10 -1.95
CA PRO A 24 1.10 13.07 -0.57
C PRO A 24 1.54 11.79 0.18
N PRO A 25 1.63 11.79 1.52
CA PRO A 25 2.05 10.62 2.29
C PRO A 25 1.24 9.37 1.92
N HIS A 26 1.92 8.29 1.55
CA HIS A 26 1.28 7.05 1.13
C HIS A 26 2.12 5.83 1.46
N ILE A 27 1.51 4.65 1.51
CA ILE A 27 2.20 3.39 1.71
C ILE A 27 1.88 2.41 0.58
N HIS A 28 2.88 1.64 0.19
CA HIS A 28 2.73 0.55 -0.76
C HIS A 28 2.53 -0.78 -0.04
N VAL A 29 1.62 -1.60 -0.57
CA VAL A 29 1.29 -2.94 -0.07
C VAL A 29 1.49 -3.94 -1.20
N MET A 30 2.36 -4.93 -1.00
CA MET A 30 2.61 -5.99 -1.99
C MET A 30 2.32 -7.38 -1.44
N LYS A 31 1.77 -8.27 -2.30
CA LYS A 31 1.65 -9.72 -2.03
C LYS A 31 1.48 -10.47 -3.35
N ALA A 32 2.22 -11.57 -3.53
CA ALA A 32 2.07 -12.50 -4.66
C ALA A 32 2.02 -11.82 -6.06
N GLY A 33 2.83 -10.79 -6.28
CA GLY A 33 2.87 -10.05 -7.55
C GLY A 33 1.78 -8.97 -7.70
N ALA A 34 0.86 -8.85 -6.75
CA ALA A 34 -0.07 -7.74 -6.65
C ALA A 34 0.52 -6.59 -5.82
N GLU A 35 0.10 -5.36 -6.14
CA GLU A 35 0.50 -4.14 -5.46
C GLU A 35 -0.69 -3.19 -5.30
N ALA A 36 -0.77 -2.54 -4.14
CA ALA A 36 -1.68 -1.45 -3.86
C ALA A 36 -0.93 -0.27 -3.25
N LYS A 37 -1.47 0.93 -3.47
CA LYS A 37 -1.01 2.18 -2.87
C LYS A 37 -2.16 2.80 -2.10
N PHE A 38 -1.91 3.19 -0.87
CA PHE A 38 -2.87 3.87 -0.01
C PHE A 38 -2.36 5.23 0.41
N TRP A 39 -3.18 6.26 0.27
CA TRP A 39 -2.94 7.55 0.92
C TRP A 39 -3.07 7.39 2.44
N LEU A 40 -2.12 7.94 3.19
CA LEU A 40 -2.16 7.94 4.64
C LEU A 40 -3.05 9.09 5.15
N GLY A 41 -3.95 8.76 6.06
CA GLY A 41 -4.89 9.66 6.69
C GLY A 41 -5.86 8.88 7.58
N PRO A 42 -6.67 9.54 8.41
CA PRO A 42 -7.81 8.91 9.06
C PRO A 42 -9.10 9.19 8.26
N PRO A 43 -9.64 8.22 7.48
CA PRO A 43 -9.11 6.87 7.21
C PRO A 43 -8.08 6.83 6.08
N ALA A 44 -7.35 5.71 5.97
CA ALA A 44 -6.46 5.48 4.83
C ALA A 44 -7.31 5.18 3.59
N GLU A 45 -6.91 5.73 2.44
CA GLU A 45 -7.71 5.66 1.21
C GLU A 45 -6.95 4.98 0.08
N LEU A 46 -7.61 4.08 -0.64
CA LEU A 46 -7.01 3.39 -1.79
C LEU A 46 -6.76 4.38 -2.93
N ALA A 47 -5.50 4.60 -3.28
CA ALA A 47 -5.10 5.44 -4.40
C ALA A 47 -5.05 4.65 -5.72
N ARG A 48 -4.48 3.44 -5.66
CA ARG A 48 -4.29 2.56 -6.82
C ARG A 48 -4.16 1.11 -6.38
N SER A 49 -4.62 0.19 -7.23
CA SER A 49 -4.34 -1.23 -7.08
C SER A 49 -4.09 -1.90 -8.43
N SER A 50 -3.25 -2.94 -8.43
CA SER A 50 -3.06 -3.88 -9.51
C SER A 50 -2.93 -5.29 -8.94
N GLY A 51 -3.70 -6.24 -9.46
CA GLY A 51 -3.62 -7.67 -9.11
C GLY A 51 -4.37 -8.10 -7.83
N PHE A 52 -4.79 -7.16 -6.96
CA PHE A 52 -5.65 -7.50 -5.83
C PHE A 52 -7.12 -7.56 -6.24
N ASP A 53 -7.87 -8.48 -5.62
CA ASP A 53 -9.33 -8.48 -5.71
C ASP A 53 -9.96 -7.55 -4.66
N ALA A 54 -11.27 -7.32 -4.78
CA ALA A 54 -12.00 -6.45 -3.87
C ALA A 54 -12.09 -6.96 -2.43
N ARG A 55 -11.86 -8.26 -2.17
CA ARG A 55 -11.81 -8.80 -0.81
C ARG A 55 -10.48 -8.46 -0.17
N ALA A 56 -9.38 -8.76 -0.84
CA ALA A 56 -8.03 -8.44 -0.37
C ALA A 56 -7.87 -6.95 -0.08
N LEU A 57 -8.40 -6.07 -0.94
CA LEU A 57 -8.33 -4.62 -0.71
C LEU A 57 -9.10 -4.17 0.54
N ARG A 58 -10.24 -4.83 0.85
CA ARG A 58 -10.97 -4.56 2.09
C ARG A 58 -10.21 -5.07 3.30
N ASP A 59 -9.61 -6.25 3.21
CA ASP A 59 -8.81 -6.82 4.30
C ASP A 59 -7.59 -5.92 4.61
N ILE A 60 -6.94 -5.36 3.59
CA ILE A 60 -5.82 -4.42 3.75
C ILE A 60 -6.28 -3.10 4.39
N ALA A 61 -7.47 -2.59 4.03
CA ALA A 61 -7.96 -1.29 4.48
C ALA A 61 -8.67 -1.32 5.85
N ALA A 62 -9.07 -2.50 6.33
CA ALA A 62 -9.83 -2.68 7.56
C ALA A 62 -8.97 -2.98 8.80
N GLY A 63 -7.64 -3.06 8.63
CA GLY A 63 -6.67 -3.22 9.72
C GLY A 63 -6.58 -2.02 10.64
#